data_AF-T0LL94-F1
#
_entry.id   AF-T0LL94-F1
#
_cell.length_a   1.000
_cell.length_b   1.000
_cell.length_c   1.000
_cell.angle_alpha   90.00
_cell.angle_beta   90.00
_cell.angle_gamma   90.00
#
_symmetry.space_group_name_H-M   'P 1'
#
loop_
_entity.id
_entity.type
_entity.pdbx_description
1 polymer ?
#
loop_
_entity_poly.entity_id
_entity_poly.type
_entity_poly.pdbx_seq_one_letter_code
_entity_poly.pdbx_strand_id
1 'polypeptide(L)'
;MAKLPSSQVRRVDSDSSEVSWGLDYLQEEKITPLTWIETPVISSDEDTGEVKLFVRHNANTIELFSDLFFVANLETFTQTHSITNLTSLAAYLGFFSIIWFTWFQITLHDVRFSIDSGYERMCKIIQFLLFVGFALVGSSFSPGTKEHNNASFQLLCNILFATRLLLVAQYSVALHFVRKKTKSLTWPLSLTITLFIFSGGALYSMTPAFSPESGNGLGIYYVWYIILAIEAAITLGISSIWRNMGFKHTHLTERMGLFTLVIIGEGAIGATKTVGNLMGDTGLRLDACLVVGCIVFILMFCWMLYFDNPPECKFGTVRQQIWAVLHFPFHLGMIGVVEGSQQIALAWQVLSQFGNFFNDLRKHCVKLNEDGVALTNATITSFQSLTMPNSLEVRDMIPFVYQEIYNIGNMTGVCSAANTTNGDDLFLPPPYKALTQKVIGTLFESYNGLSSSGESDPGEIAQPAFTTVYVYYWASFLFVVVFFAIFILITRHKDRPLNIFDKAAVASRGLAALLAVGLAAGAASEEFIFKYLKSAATLPTVALIFLVILAIDRTTKHLSAKTLRRNLTGLSDFESLSSEPAIELSQGRGVLVDQKVDTKT
;
A
#
# COMPACT_ATOMS: atom_id res chain seq x y z
N MET A 1 -23.45 -12.52 -19.47
CA MET A 1 -24.67 -12.06 -20.15
C MET A 1 -25.84 -12.12 -19.17
N ALA A 2 -26.21 -10.98 -18.59
CA ALA A 2 -27.44 -10.84 -17.81
C ALA A 2 -28.05 -9.48 -18.18
N LYS A 3 -29.31 -9.51 -18.63
CA LYS A 3 -30.07 -8.38 -19.19
C LYS A 3 -30.53 -7.42 -18.08
N LEU A 4 -30.32 -6.12 -18.28
CA LEU A 4 -30.99 -5.04 -17.55
C LEU A 4 -32.40 -4.82 -18.12
N PRO A 5 -33.43 -4.51 -17.30
CA PRO A 5 -34.80 -4.37 -17.77
C PRO A 5 -35.05 -2.98 -18.39
N SER A 6 -35.72 -3.01 -19.54
CA SER A 6 -36.19 -1.88 -20.34
C SER A 6 -37.10 -0.94 -19.54
N SER A 7 -36.74 0.34 -19.47
CA SER A 7 -37.65 1.40 -19.02
C SER A 7 -38.73 1.68 -20.08
N GLN A 8 -39.96 1.73 -19.58
CA GLN A 8 -41.21 1.98 -20.28
C GLN A 8 -41.16 3.25 -21.15
N VAL A 9 -41.25 3.07 -22.47
CA VAL A 9 -41.57 4.16 -23.41
C VAL A 9 -43.08 4.30 -23.47
N ARG A 10 -43.59 5.39 -22.90
CA ARG A 10 -45.00 5.79 -23.02
C ARG A 10 -45.23 6.27 -24.45
N ARG A 11 -46.08 5.56 -25.19
CA ARG A 11 -46.52 5.91 -26.54
C ARG A 11 -47.36 7.20 -26.44
N VAL A 12 -46.91 8.29 -27.06
CA VAL A 12 -47.71 9.49 -27.31
C VAL A 12 -47.98 9.51 -28.81
N ASP A 13 -49.27 9.54 -29.15
CA ASP A 13 -49.77 9.55 -30.52
C ASP A 13 -49.34 10.81 -31.28
N SER A 14 -49.19 10.62 -32.58
CA SER A 14 -48.87 11.59 -33.61
C SER A 14 -49.85 12.76 -33.70
N ASP A 15 -49.35 13.99 -33.69
CA ASP A 15 -49.43 14.86 -34.89
C ASP A 15 -48.75 16.22 -34.64
N SER A 16 -48.00 16.67 -35.65
CA SER A 16 -47.49 18.04 -35.85
C SER A 16 -46.38 18.58 -34.92
N SER A 17 -45.11 18.33 -35.27
CA SER A 17 -43.99 19.32 -35.20
C SER A 17 -42.62 18.65 -35.44
N GLU A 18 -42.18 18.56 -36.69
CA GLU A 18 -40.97 17.82 -37.10
C GLU A 18 -39.65 18.61 -36.96
N VAL A 19 -39.57 19.64 -36.10
CA VAL A 19 -38.36 20.51 -36.03
C VAL A 19 -37.78 20.70 -34.60
N SER A 20 -38.46 20.26 -33.53
CA SER A 20 -37.95 20.46 -32.15
C SER A 20 -36.91 19.44 -31.69
N TRP A 21 -37.00 18.20 -32.20
CA TRP A 21 -36.20 17.08 -31.70
C TRP A 21 -34.69 17.29 -31.87
N GLY A 22 -34.27 18.12 -32.83
CA GLY A 22 -32.88 18.42 -33.15
C GLY A 22 -32.15 19.31 -32.13
N LEU A 23 -32.87 20.26 -31.54
CA LEU A 23 -32.29 21.17 -30.54
C LEU A 23 -32.40 20.62 -29.13
N ASP A 24 -33.47 19.87 -28.83
CA ASP A 24 -33.66 19.26 -27.52
C ASP A 24 -32.63 18.14 -27.25
N TYR A 25 -32.22 17.36 -28.28
CA TYR A 25 -31.14 16.38 -28.11
C TYR A 25 -29.76 17.04 -27.86
N LEU A 26 -29.49 18.18 -28.50
CA LEU A 26 -28.27 18.97 -28.27
C LEU A 26 -28.28 19.69 -26.92
N GLN A 27 -29.46 19.87 -26.32
CA GLN A 27 -29.63 20.46 -25.01
C GLN A 27 -29.47 19.40 -23.89
N GLU A 28 -29.78 18.14 -24.17
CA GLU A 28 -29.48 16.99 -23.30
C GLU A 28 -28.00 16.57 -23.38
N GLU A 29 -27.37 16.59 -24.56
CA GLU A 29 -25.91 16.51 -24.71
C GLU A 29 -25.28 17.90 -24.61
N LYS A 30 -25.30 18.49 -23.42
CA LYS A 30 -24.51 19.68 -23.14
C LYS A 30 -23.02 19.30 -23.13
N ILE A 31 -22.42 19.15 -24.32
CA ILE A 31 -20.96 19.11 -24.50
C ILE A 31 -20.48 20.53 -24.18
N THR A 32 -20.40 20.85 -22.88
CA THR A 32 -19.83 22.10 -22.42
C THR A 32 -18.37 22.12 -22.90
N PRO A 33 -17.99 23.06 -23.80
CA PRO A 33 -16.62 23.11 -24.31
C PRO A 33 -15.67 23.26 -23.12
N LEU A 34 -14.59 22.48 -23.10
CA LEU A 34 -13.60 22.52 -22.04
C LEU A 34 -13.05 23.95 -21.94
N THR A 35 -13.34 24.62 -20.83
CA THR A 35 -12.89 26.00 -20.64
C THR A 35 -11.39 26.01 -20.36
N TRP A 36 -10.69 27.04 -20.83
CA TRP A 36 -9.24 27.12 -20.65
C TRP A 36 -8.84 27.33 -19.18
N ILE A 37 -9.59 28.18 -18.47
CA ILE A 37 -9.45 28.43 -17.03
C ILE A 37 -10.84 28.61 -16.42
N GLU A 38 -11.20 27.77 -15.46
CA GLU A 38 -12.46 27.85 -14.72
C GLU A 38 -12.23 28.41 -13.30
N THR A 39 -13.20 29.16 -12.78
CA THR A 39 -13.08 29.78 -11.44
C THR A 39 -13.48 28.77 -10.36
N PRO A 40 -12.65 28.52 -9.32
CA PRO A 40 -12.94 27.56 -8.26
C PRO A 40 -13.97 28.01 -7.22
N VAL A 41 -14.75 29.04 -7.52
CA VAL A 41 -15.60 29.77 -6.56
C VAL A 41 -17.04 29.80 -7.08
N ILE A 42 -17.99 29.28 -6.30
CA ILE A 42 -19.43 29.35 -6.63
C ILE A 42 -19.98 30.71 -6.17
N SER A 43 -20.97 31.23 -6.89
CA SER A 43 -21.75 32.41 -6.48
C SER A 43 -22.36 32.24 -5.08
N SER A 44 -22.47 33.36 -4.37
CA SER A 44 -22.93 33.49 -2.99
C SER A 44 -24.25 32.77 -2.70
N ASP A 45 -24.32 32.09 -1.56
CA ASP A 45 -25.58 31.73 -0.90
C ASP A 45 -26.37 33.02 -0.64
N GLU A 46 -27.58 33.17 -1.19
CA GLU A 46 -28.40 34.40 -1.07
C GLU A 46 -28.73 34.75 0.40
N ASP A 47 -28.70 33.76 1.30
CA ASP A 47 -29.06 33.94 2.72
C ASP A 47 -27.88 34.31 3.64
N THR A 48 -26.63 34.09 3.25
CA THR A 48 -25.46 34.31 4.14
C THR A 48 -24.37 35.21 3.58
N GLY A 49 -24.35 35.48 2.26
CA GLY A 49 -23.29 36.27 1.63
C GLY A 49 -21.90 35.63 1.69
N GLU A 50 -21.77 34.40 2.20
CA GLU A 50 -20.51 33.66 2.25
C GLU A 50 -20.23 32.99 0.90
N VAL A 51 -19.10 33.34 0.32
CA VAL A 51 -18.57 32.73 -0.90
C VAL A 51 -17.92 31.39 -0.55
N LYS A 52 -18.50 30.29 -1.04
CA LYS A 52 -18.00 28.92 -0.84
C LYS A 52 -17.17 28.46 -2.06
N LEU A 53 -16.07 27.74 -1.79
CA LEU A 53 -15.30 27.05 -2.84
C LEU A 53 -16.17 25.96 -3.49
N PHE A 54 -15.95 25.71 -4.78
CA PHE A 54 -16.56 24.56 -5.46
C PHE A 54 -15.94 23.28 -4.91
N VAL A 55 -16.65 22.64 -3.98
CA VAL A 55 -16.20 21.38 -3.37
C VAL A 55 -16.79 20.22 -4.16
N ARG A 56 -15.91 19.50 -4.87
CA ARG A 56 -16.28 18.24 -5.53
C ARG A 56 -16.46 17.14 -4.49
N HIS A 57 -17.50 16.35 -4.71
CA HIS A 57 -17.85 15.24 -3.81
C HIS A 57 -17.14 13.94 -4.19
N ASN A 58 -16.71 13.81 -5.45
CA ASN A 58 -16.04 12.62 -5.99
C ASN A 58 -14.72 12.97 -6.67
N ALA A 59 -13.76 12.05 -6.62
CA ALA A 59 -12.48 12.14 -7.32
C ALA A 59 -12.62 12.10 -8.85
N ASN A 60 -11.76 12.83 -9.55
CA ASN A 60 -11.70 12.77 -11.02
C ASN A 60 -10.77 11.64 -11.50
N THR A 61 -11.03 11.09 -12.68
CA THR A 61 -10.21 10.04 -13.27
C THR A 61 -8.77 10.48 -13.53
N ILE A 62 -8.53 11.77 -13.82
CA ILE A 62 -7.19 12.33 -13.97
C ILE A 62 -6.37 12.31 -12.66
N GLU A 63 -7.04 12.40 -11.51
CA GLU A 63 -6.38 12.36 -10.21
C GLU A 63 -5.92 10.93 -9.92
N LEU A 64 -6.75 9.93 -10.23
CA LEU A 64 -6.37 8.51 -10.17
C LEU A 64 -5.25 8.18 -11.18
N PHE A 65 -5.30 8.76 -12.38
CA PHE A 65 -4.23 8.59 -13.38
C PHE A 65 -2.88 9.11 -12.87
N SER A 66 -2.87 10.19 -12.09
CA SER A 66 -1.65 10.67 -11.42
C SER A 66 -1.08 9.67 -10.41
N ASP A 67 -1.93 8.93 -9.71
CA ASP A 67 -1.50 7.93 -8.73
C ASP A 67 -0.79 6.75 -9.42
N LEU A 68 -1.12 6.45 -10.67
CA LEU A 68 -0.42 5.44 -11.46
C LEU A 68 1.02 5.84 -11.79
N PHE A 69 1.29 7.13 -12.03
CA PHE A 69 2.67 7.62 -12.19
C PHE A 69 3.46 7.52 -10.90
N PHE A 70 2.82 7.77 -9.75
CA PHE A 70 3.43 7.55 -8.45
C PHE A 70 3.85 6.07 -8.29
N VAL A 71 2.93 5.14 -8.52
CA VAL A 71 3.22 3.73 -8.26
C VAL A 71 4.23 3.14 -9.26
N ALA A 72 4.26 3.65 -10.50
CA ALA A 72 5.28 3.29 -11.47
C ALA A 72 6.71 3.66 -11.03
N ASN A 73 6.86 4.77 -10.30
CA ASN A 73 8.15 5.14 -9.69
C ASN A 73 8.56 4.14 -8.61
N LEU A 74 7.63 3.77 -7.74
CA LEU A 74 7.87 2.80 -6.68
C LEU A 74 8.25 1.44 -7.25
N GLU A 75 7.55 1.01 -8.30
CA GLU A 75 7.81 -0.25 -9.00
C GLU A 75 9.20 -0.26 -9.66
N THR A 76 9.58 0.81 -10.34
CA THR A 76 10.93 0.94 -10.92
C THR A 76 12.02 0.88 -9.84
N PHE A 77 11.78 1.55 -8.71
CA PHE A 77 12.68 1.53 -7.57
C PHE A 77 12.83 0.13 -6.97
N THR A 78 11.72 -0.58 -6.78
CA THR A 78 11.68 -1.91 -6.19
C THR A 78 12.38 -2.95 -7.06
N GLN A 79 12.29 -2.81 -8.39
CA GLN A 79 13.05 -3.66 -9.32
C GLN A 79 14.55 -3.44 -9.24
N THR A 80 14.99 -2.20 -8.96
CA THR A 80 16.42 -1.84 -8.97
C THR A 80 17.08 -2.07 -7.61
N HIS A 81 16.33 -1.88 -6.52
CA HIS A 81 16.81 -1.98 -5.14
C HIS A 81 16.05 -3.04 -4.37
N SER A 82 16.53 -4.28 -4.42
CA SER A 82 16.00 -5.34 -3.58
C SER A 82 16.34 -5.10 -2.09
N ILE A 83 15.37 -5.37 -1.22
CA ILE A 83 15.46 -5.09 0.21
C ILE A 83 16.20 -6.23 0.90
N THR A 84 17.53 -6.18 0.87
CA THR A 84 18.39 -7.23 1.42
C THR A 84 19.18 -6.79 2.64
N ASN A 85 19.40 -5.49 2.79
CA ASN A 85 20.17 -4.94 3.91
C ASN A 85 19.41 -3.79 4.56
N LEU A 86 19.78 -3.45 5.80
CA LEU A 86 19.20 -2.31 6.52
C LEU A 86 19.41 -0.99 5.76
N THR A 87 20.56 -0.84 5.08
CA THR A 87 20.84 0.34 4.23
C THR A 87 19.91 0.40 3.03
N SER A 88 19.68 -0.72 2.34
CA SER A 88 18.73 -0.80 1.21
C SER A 88 17.30 -0.53 1.66
N LEU A 89 16.91 -1.06 2.83
CA LEU A 89 15.62 -0.75 3.45
C LEU A 89 15.50 0.75 3.77
N ALA A 90 16.52 1.37 4.37
CA ALA A 90 16.51 2.80 4.67
C ALA A 90 16.42 3.66 3.39
N ALA A 91 17.12 3.26 2.32
CA ALA A 91 17.01 3.89 1.01
C ALA A 91 15.58 3.79 0.45
N TYR A 92 14.95 2.61 0.55
CA TYR A 92 13.56 2.40 0.16
C TYR A 92 12.58 3.29 0.93
N LEU A 93 12.67 3.29 2.26
CA LEU A 93 11.84 4.12 3.13
C LEU A 93 12.03 5.61 2.82
N GLY A 94 13.27 6.01 2.56
CA GLY A 94 13.64 7.38 2.19
C GLY A 94 13.02 7.80 0.87
N PHE A 95 13.25 7.03 -0.20
CA PHE A 95 12.69 7.34 -1.51
C PHE A 95 11.16 7.38 -1.48
N PHE A 96 10.52 6.38 -0.87
CA PHE A 96 9.07 6.36 -0.68
C PHE A 96 8.56 7.61 0.03
N SER A 97 9.23 8.05 1.10
CA SER A 97 8.86 9.27 1.83
C SER A 97 8.87 10.50 0.93
N ILE A 98 9.93 10.66 0.11
CA ILE A 98 10.08 11.82 -0.78
C ILE A 98 8.95 11.89 -1.81
N ILE A 99 8.67 10.77 -2.47
CA ILE A 99 7.59 10.71 -3.46
C ILE A 99 6.23 10.88 -2.78
N TRP A 100 6.02 10.27 -1.60
CA TRP A 100 4.73 10.30 -0.89
C TRP A 100 4.38 11.71 -0.43
N PHE A 101 5.32 12.44 0.18
CA PHE A 101 5.07 13.81 0.61
C PHE A 101 4.87 14.74 -0.58
N THR A 102 5.57 14.51 -1.70
CA THR A 102 5.34 15.28 -2.93
C THR A 102 3.95 15.04 -3.51
N TRP A 103 3.53 13.77 -3.61
CA TRP A 103 2.18 13.38 -4.01
C TRP A 103 1.10 13.94 -3.06
N PHE A 104 1.36 13.91 -1.75
CA PHE A 104 0.46 14.42 -0.75
C PHE A 104 0.20 15.91 -0.94
N GLN A 105 1.24 16.72 -1.15
CA GLN A 105 1.10 18.17 -1.40
C GLN A 105 0.30 18.47 -2.67
N ILE A 106 0.54 17.71 -3.74
CA ILE A 106 -0.24 17.80 -4.98
C ILE A 106 -1.70 17.45 -4.72
N THR A 107 -1.97 16.37 -4.00
CA THR A 107 -3.33 15.94 -3.65
C THR A 107 -4.06 16.96 -2.79
N LEU A 108 -3.38 17.58 -1.81
CA LEU A 108 -3.98 18.64 -0.99
C LEU A 108 -4.37 19.86 -1.84
N HIS A 109 -3.59 20.20 -2.85
CA HIS A 109 -3.93 21.25 -3.81
C HIS A 109 -5.13 20.83 -4.68
N ASP A 110 -5.09 19.63 -5.27
CA ASP A 110 -6.10 19.17 -6.21
C ASP A 110 -7.49 19.11 -5.60
N VAL A 111 -7.55 18.57 -4.38
CA VAL A 111 -8.80 18.41 -3.62
C VAL A 111 -9.46 19.76 -3.31
N ARG A 112 -8.70 20.86 -3.30
CA ARG A 112 -9.21 22.21 -3.00
C ARG A 112 -9.56 23.03 -4.22
N PHE A 113 -8.72 22.98 -5.25
CA PHE A 113 -8.74 23.97 -6.32
C PHE A 113 -8.77 23.37 -7.72
N SER A 114 -8.52 22.07 -7.88
CA SER A 114 -8.55 21.46 -9.20
C SER A 114 -9.98 21.48 -9.74
N ILE A 115 -10.14 22.00 -10.94
CA ILE A 115 -11.34 21.94 -11.77
C ILE A 115 -10.85 21.58 -13.17
N ASP A 116 -11.56 20.66 -13.83
CA ASP A 116 -11.15 20.15 -15.14
C ASP A 116 -11.17 21.28 -16.18
N SER A 117 -9.98 21.76 -16.51
CA SER A 117 -9.74 22.88 -17.42
C SER A 117 -8.46 22.64 -18.21
N GLY A 118 -8.30 23.35 -19.33
CA GLY A 118 -7.08 23.23 -20.15
C GLY A 118 -5.81 23.52 -19.36
N TYR A 119 -5.82 24.56 -18.52
CA TYR A 119 -4.72 24.90 -17.61
C TYR A 119 -4.36 23.76 -16.67
N GLU A 120 -5.35 23.19 -15.97
CA GLU A 120 -5.10 22.14 -14.99
C GLU A 120 -4.53 20.88 -15.66
N ARG A 121 -5.01 20.52 -16.86
CA ARG A 121 -4.46 19.40 -17.65
C ARG A 121 -3.01 19.65 -18.06
N MET A 122 -2.64 20.87 -18.44
CA MET A 122 -1.24 21.22 -18.73
C MET A 122 -0.37 21.10 -17.48
N CYS A 123 -0.85 21.57 -16.33
CA CYS A 123 -0.15 21.38 -15.05
C CYS A 123 0.04 19.89 -14.74
N LYS A 124 -0.98 19.04 -14.97
CA LYS A 124 -0.85 17.57 -14.80
C LYS A 124 0.19 16.94 -15.70
N ILE A 125 0.28 17.35 -16.97
CA ILE A 125 1.33 16.85 -17.87
C ILE A 125 2.72 17.18 -17.32
N ILE A 126 2.93 18.41 -16.84
CA ILE A 126 4.21 18.80 -16.23
C ILE A 126 4.47 17.96 -14.96
N GLN A 127 3.45 17.72 -14.13
CA GLN A 127 3.58 16.85 -12.96
C GLN A 127 4.00 15.43 -13.37
N PHE A 128 3.39 14.84 -14.40
CA PHE A 128 3.73 13.50 -14.87
C PHE A 128 5.17 13.41 -15.39
N LEU A 129 5.64 14.43 -16.12
CA LEU A 129 7.03 14.51 -16.55
C LEU A 129 8.00 14.58 -15.37
N LEU A 130 7.67 15.35 -14.32
CA LEU A 130 8.46 15.40 -13.10
C LEU A 130 8.44 14.06 -12.35
N PHE A 131 7.32 13.35 -12.34
CA PHE A 131 7.23 11.99 -11.81
C PHE A 131 8.11 11.01 -12.58
N VAL A 132 8.16 11.06 -13.91
CA VAL A 132 9.12 10.24 -14.67
C VAL A 132 10.57 10.58 -14.30
N GLY A 133 10.85 11.85 -13.99
CA GLY A 133 12.17 12.27 -13.49
C GLY A 133 12.56 11.61 -12.16
N PHE A 134 11.62 11.36 -11.24
CA PHE A 134 11.91 10.66 -9.98
C PHE A 134 12.40 9.23 -10.23
N ALA A 135 11.93 8.56 -11.28
CA ALA A 135 12.32 7.19 -11.61
C ALA A 135 13.81 7.12 -12.03
N LEU A 136 14.29 8.15 -12.72
CA LEU A 136 15.70 8.29 -13.10
C LEU A 136 16.60 8.46 -11.87
N VAL A 137 16.13 9.19 -10.86
CA VAL A 137 16.86 9.33 -9.59
C VAL A 137 16.83 8.02 -8.81
N GLY A 138 15.66 7.35 -8.79
CA GLY A 138 15.39 6.16 -8.00
C GLY A 138 16.33 5.00 -8.28
N SER A 139 16.79 4.82 -9.52
CA SER A 139 17.70 3.72 -9.90
C SER A 139 19.10 3.83 -9.29
N SER A 140 19.50 5.03 -8.86
CA SER A 140 20.82 5.32 -8.30
C SER A 140 20.73 5.86 -6.87
N PHE A 141 19.59 5.69 -6.21
CA PHE A 141 19.34 6.33 -4.93
C PHE A 141 19.91 5.48 -3.79
N SER A 142 21.16 5.75 -3.43
CA SER A 142 21.85 5.11 -2.32
C SER A 142 22.37 6.16 -1.31
N PRO A 143 21.51 6.69 -0.43
CA PRO A 143 21.95 7.66 0.57
C PRO A 143 22.93 7.02 1.55
N GLY A 144 24.13 7.60 1.69
CA GLY A 144 25.12 7.21 2.70
C GLY A 144 26.13 6.13 2.29
N THR A 145 26.14 5.68 1.04
CA THR A 145 27.23 4.86 0.49
C THR A 145 28.38 5.75 -0.01
N LYS A 146 29.60 5.20 -0.03
CA LYS A 146 30.84 5.93 -0.40
C LYS A 146 30.87 6.34 -1.88
N GLU A 147 30.09 5.67 -2.73
CA GLU A 147 29.91 6.08 -4.12
C GLU A 147 28.92 7.25 -4.19
N HIS A 148 29.46 8.46 -4.13
CA HIS A 148 28.67 9.68 -4.22
C HIS A 148 28.16 9.89 -5.65
N ASN A 149 26.95 9.40 -5.95
CA ASN A 149 26.27 9.75 -7.19
C ASN A 149 25.66 11.16 -7.11
N ASN A 150 26.56 12.14 -7.19
CA ASN A 150 26.31 13.56 -7.05
C ASN A 150 25.28 14.09 -8.06
N ALA A 151 25.29 13.58 -9.29
CA ALA A 151 24.37 14.02 -10.34
C ALA A 151 22.91 13.64 -10.04
N SER A 152 22.66 12.42 -9.54
CA SER A 152 21.31 11.94 -9.22
C SER A 152 20.68 12.73 -8.06
N PHE A 153 21.47 13.08 -7.04
CA PHE A 153 20.98 13.91 -5.93
C PHE A 153 20.77 15.39 -6.33
N GLN A 154 21.59 15.93 -7.23
CA GLN A 154 21.33 17.25 -7.82
C GLN A 154 20.04 17.26 -8.64
N LEU A 155 19.81 16.21 -9.44
CA LEU A 155 18.58 16.03 -10.20
C LEU A 155 17.37 15.95 -9.27
N LEU A 156 17.48 15.21 -8.15
CA LEU A 156 16.45 15.15 -7.13
C LEU A 156 16.08 16.52 -6.57
N CYS A 157 17.08 17.32 -6.16
CA CYS A 157 16.86 18.68 -5.68
C CYS A 157 16.18 19.57 -6.72
N ASN A 158 16.57 19.46 -7.99
CA ASN A 158 15.99 20.21 -9.09
C ASN A 158 14.53 19.80 -9.38
N ILE A 159 14.22 18.50 -9.35
CA ILE A 159 12.85 17.99 -9.50
C ILE A 159 11.99 18.46 -8.32
N LEU A 160 12.49 18.32 -7.09
CA LEU A 160 11.79 18.79 -5.91
C LEU A 160 11.53 20.30 -5.97
N PHE A 161 12.50 21.10 -6.40
CA PHE A 161 12.30 22.53 -6.66
C PHE A 161 11.23 22.78 -7.73
N ALA A 162 11.29 22.09 -8.87
CA ALA A 162 10.33 22.25 -9.96
C ALA A 162 8.89 21.90 -9.55
N THR A 163 8.70 20.85 -8.74
CA THR A 163 7.38 20.50 -8.19
C THR A 163 6.83 21.61 -7.28
N ARG A 164 7.66 22.26 -6.46
CA ARG A 164 7.24 23.39 -5.61
C ARG A 164 6.95 24.64 -6.45
N LEU A 165 7.74 24.90 -7.48
CA LEU A 165 7.50 26.01 -8.39
C LEU A 165 6.15 25.85 -9.11
N LEU A 166 5.82 24.63 -9.53
CA LEU A 166 4.52 24.34 -10.13
C LEU A 166 3.37 24.54 -9.14
N LEU A 167 3.51 24.07 -7.89
CA LEU A 167 2.53 24.33 -6.84
C LEU A 167 2.37 25.84 -6.58
N VAL A 168 3.46 26.61 -6.53
CA VAL A 168 3.42 28.08 -6.40
C VAL A 168 2.61 28.69 -7.54
N ALA A 169 2.80 28.23 -8.78
CA ALA A 169 2.02 28.70 -9.92
C ALA A 169 0.52 28.39 -9.76
N GLN A 170 0.17 27.14 -9.41
CA GLN A 170 -1.24 26.73 -9.24
C GLN A 170 -1.93 27.47 -8.09
N TYR A 171 -1.28 27.57 -6.92
CA TYR A 171 -1.78 28.34 -5.79
C TYR A 171 -1.88 29.84 -6.10
N SER A 172 -1.00 30.40 -6.94
CA SER A 172 -1.06 31.80 -7.37
C SER A 172 -2.25 32.08 -8.30
N VAL A 173 -2.54 31.15 -9.22
CA VAL A 173 -3.73 31.24 -10.08
C VAL A 173 -4.99 31.16 -9.21
N ALA A 174 -5.08 30.20 -8.29
CA ALA A 174 -6.20 30.10 -7.35
C ALA A 174 -6.37 31.39 -6.53
N LEU A 175 -5.26 31.98 -6.06
CA LEU A 175 -5.28 33.23 -5.31
C LEU A 175 -5.77 34.43 -6.12
N HIS A 176 -5.42 34.50 -7.40
CA HIS A 176 -5.91 35.57 -8.29
C HIS A 176 -7.44 35.58 -8.38
N PHE A 177 -8.07 34.40 -8.52
CA PHE A 177 -9.52 34.28 -8.58
C PHE A 177 -10.19 34.53 -7.22
N VAL A 178 -9.64 33.96 -6.14
CA VAL A 178 -10.20 34.07 -4.79
C VAL A 178 -10.11 35.50 -4.24
N ARG A 179 -9.01 36.23 -4.51
CA ARG A 179 -8.81 37.62 -4.06
C ARG A 179 -9.93 38.56 -4.50
N LYS A 180 -10.53 38.33 -5.66
CA LYS A 180 -11.62 39.16 -6.20
C LYS A 180 -12.96 38.96 -5.47
N LYS A 181 -13.12 37.85 -4.74
CA LYS A 181 -14.40 37.46 -4.14
C LYS A 181 -14.35 37.43 -2.60
N THR A 182 -13.23 37.02 -1.99
CA THR A 182 -13.15 36.82 -0.53
C THR A 182 -11.81 37.26 0.06
N LYS A 183 -11.81 38.32 0.90
CA LYS A 183 -10.60 38.81 1.60
C LYS A 183 -10.09 37.84 2.67
N SER A 184 -10.98 37.11 3.35
CA SER A 184 -10.64 36.18 4.45
C SER A 184 -9.72 35.03 4.00
N LEU A 185 -9.89 34.53 2.77
CA LEU A 185 -9.10 33.40 2.24
C LEU A 185 -7.77 33.81 1.61
N THR A 186 -7.57 35.11 1.37
CA THR A 186 -6.36 35.65 0.72
C THR A 186 -5.12 35.42 1.58
N TRP A 187 -5.25 35.56 2.90
CA TRP A 187 -4.14 35.44 3.85
C TRP A 187 -3.59 34.01 3.96
N PRO A 188 -4.40 32.97 4.26
CA PRO A 188 -3.89 31.60 4.39
C PRO A 188 -3.33 31.05 3.07
N LEU A 189 -3.89 31.46 1.94
CA LEU A 189 -3.41 31.05 0.62
C LEU A 189 -2.06 31.73 0.28
N SER A 190 -1.90 33.00 0.62
CA SER A 190 -0.61 33.70 0.49
C SER A 190 0.47 33.06 1.36
N LEU A 191 0.15 32.66 2.60
CA LEU A 191 1.08 31.97 3.49
C LEU A 191 1.54 30.63 2.87
N THR A 192 0.59 29.87 2.29
CA THR A 192 0.89 28.60 1.61
C THR A 192 1.83 28.81 0.41
N ILE A 193 1.62 29.87 -0.38
CA ILE A 193 2.54 30.21 -1.48
C ILE A 193 3.94 30.57 -0.94
N THR A 194 4.01 31.41 0.08
CA THR A 194 5.28 31.80 0.72
C THR A 194 6.03 30.57 1.24
N LEU A 195 5.33 29.62 1.87
CA LEU A 195 5.91 28.35 2.31
C LEU A 195 6.57 27.60 1.16
N PHE A 196 5.86 27.40 0.03
CA PHE A 196 6.42 26.66 -1.12
C PHE A 196 7.56 27.40 -1.83
N ILE A 197 7.58 28.74 -1.81
CA ILE A 197 8.72 29.52 -2.30
C ILE A 197 9.96 29.28 -1.41
N PHE A 198 9.80 29.36 -0.09
CA PHE A 198 10.91 29.14 0.83
C PHE A 198 11.39 27.69 0.82
N SER A 199 10.48 26.72 0.81
CA SER A 199 10.85 25.30 0.77
C SER A 199 11.49 24.93 -0.58
N GLY A 200 10.95 25.43 -1.69
CA GLY A 200 11.56 25.28 -3.02
C GLY A 200 12.96 25.89 -3.06
N GLY A 201 13.13 27.12 -2.57
CA GLY A 201 14.42 27.79 -2.48
C GLY A 201 15.41 27.03 -1.60
N ALA A 202 14.97 26.49 -0.46
CA ALA A 202 15.78 25.67 0.42
C ALA A 202 16.25 24.38 -0.27
N LEU A 203 15.35 23.67 -0.96
CA LEU A 203 15.67 22.44 -1.69
C LEU A 203 16.63 22.72 -2.86
N TYR A 204 16.43 23.81 -3.60
CA TYR A 204 17.35 24.23 -4.66
C TYR A 204 18.73 24.65 -4.12
N SER A 205 18.78 25.30 -2.96
CA SER A 205 20.04 25.68 -2.30
C SER A 205 20.89 24.49 -1.86
N MET A 206 20.30 23.28 -1.80
CA MET A 206 21.04 22.04 -1.55
C MET A 206 21.77 21.53 -2.79
N THR A 207 21.39 21.93 -4.01
CA THR A 207 22.01 21.44 -5.25
C THR A 207 23.54 21.62 -5.27
N PRO A 208 24.11 22.79 -4.91
CA PRO A 208 25.57 22.97 -4.84
C PRO A 208 26.26 22.10 -3.78
N ALA A 209 25.54 21.71 -2.72
CA ALA A 209 26.06 20.86 -1.64
C ALA A 209 26.20 19.39 -2.05
N PHE A 210 25.75 19.02 -3.25
CA PHE A 210 26.04 17.72 -3.87
C PHE A 210 27.04 17.87 -5.00
N SER A 211 27.84 18.95 -5.04
CA SER A 211 28.95 19.10 -5.99
C SER A 211 30.12 18.19 -5.58
N PRO A 212 30.90 17.61 -6.52
CA PRO A 212 32.08 16.79 -6.23
C PRO A 212 33.10 17.43 -5.29
N GLU A 213 33.16 18.75 -5.24
CA GLU A 213 34.10 19.52 -4.40
C GLU A 213 33.69 19.62 -2.93
N SER A 214 32.43 19.30 -2.62
CA SER A 214 31.88 19.43 -1.28
C SER A 214 31.98 18.09 -0.53
N GLY A 215 33.05 17.93 0.25
CA GLY A 215 33.32 16.73 1.07
C GLY A 215 32.35 16.55 2.25
N ASN A 216 31.06 16.43 1.94
CA ASN A 216 29.98 16.61 2.89
C ASN A 216 29.62 15.32 3.67
N GLY A 217 29.30 15.51 4.96
CA GLY A 217 28.90 14.42 5.87
C GLY A 217 27.46 13.94 5.69
N LEU A 218 27.14 12.81 6.33
CA LEU A 218 25.83 12.12 6.30
C LEU A 218 24.62 13.01 6.69
N GLY A 219 24.83 14.14 7.37
CA GLY A 219 23.78 15.05 7.82
C GLY A 219 22.93 15.67 6.69
N ILE A 220 23.51 15.84 5.49
CA ILE A 220 22.82 16.50 4.37
C ILE A 220 21.60 15.70 3.88
N TYR A 221 21.68 14.37 3.93
CA TYR A 221 20.59 13.50 3.50
C TYR A 221 19.32 13.67 4.36
N TYR A 222 19.46 14.07 5.63
CA TYR A 222 18.31 14.29 6.51
C TYR A 222 17.53 15.58 6.21
N VAL A 223 18.16 16.55 5.54
CA VAL A 223 17.58 17.88 5.31
C VAL A 223 16.33 17.80 4.42
N TRP A 224 16.30 16.93 3.40
CA TRP A 224 15.11 16.72 2.57
C TRP A 224 13.89 16.34 3.42
N TYR A 225 14.03 15.33 4.27
CA TYR A 225 12.93 14.84 5.10
C TYR A 225 12.44 15.88 6.10
N ILE A 226 13.35 16.68 6.67
CA ILE A 226 12.99 17.77 7.58
C ILE A 226 12.17 18.83 6.83
N ILE A 227 12.60 19.24 5.63
CA ILE A 227 11.86 20.21 4.81
C ILE A 227 10.47 19.66 4.47
N LEU A 228 10.38 18.42 3.99
CA LEU A 228 9.11 17.77 3.66
C LEU A 228 8.15 17.66 4.85
N ALA A 229 8.67 17.32 6.04
CA ALA A 229 7.88 17.25 7.26
C ALA A 229 7.37 18.63 7.70
N ILE A 230 8.20 19.67 7.60
CA ILE A 230 7.81 21.06 7.87
C ILE A 230 6.73 21.52 6.88
N GLU A 231 6.89 21.23 5.58
CA GLU A 231 5.87 21.52 4.57
C GLU A 231 4.53 20.88 4.93
N ALA A 232 4.51 19.59 5.24
CA ALA A 232 3.30 18.87 5.63
C ALA A 232 2.68 19.45 6.91
N ALA A 233 3.48 19.71 7.94
CA ALA A 233 3.01 20.25 9.20
C ALA A 233 2.40 21.65 9.05
N ILE A 234 3.06 22.55 8.32
CA ILE A 234 2.58 23.92 8.12
C ILE A 234 1.34 23.94 7.23
N THR A 235 1.34 23.21 6.10
CA THR A 235 0.16 23.16 5.21
C THR A 235 -1.07 22.63 5.93
N LEU A 236 -0.95 21.58 6.74
CA LEU A 236 -2.04 21.07 7.56
C LEU A 236 -2.41 22.01 8.70
N GLY A 237 -1.43 22.64 9.36
CA GLY A 237 -1.66 23.66 10.38
C GLY A 237 -2.52 24.82 9.86
N ILE A 238 -2.21 25.36 8.67
CA ILE A 238 -3.01 26.39 7.99
C ILE A 238 -4.43 25.86 7.73
N SER A 239 -4.55 24.62 7.27
CA SER A 239 -5.83 23.97 6.99
C SER A 239 -6.70 23.79 8.24
N SER A 240 -6.07 23.62 9.40
CA SER A 240 -6.74 23.44 10.70
C SER A 240 -7.18 24.75 11.33
N ILE A 241 -6.35 25.80 11.24
CA ILE A 241 -6.63 27.12 11.83
C ILE A 241 -7.71 27.85 11.02
N TRP A 242 -7.59 27.88 9.69
CA TRP A 242 -8.56 28.54 8.80
C TRP A 242 -9.62 27.55 8.32
N ARG A 243 -10.73 27.45 9.08
CA ARG A 243 -11.83 26.49 8.82
C ARG A 243 -12.41 26.56 7.40
N ASN A 244 -12.38 27.73 6.76
CA ASN A 244 -12.86 27.94 5.38
C ASN A 244 -11.91 27.34 4.31
N MET A 245 -10.67 27.00 4.68
CA MET A 245 -9.70 26.23 3.87
C MET A 245 -9.63 24.74 4.30
N GLY A 246 -10.51 24.31 5.20
CA GLY A 246 -10.53 22.95 5.72
C GLY A 246 -10.95 21.93 4.66
N PHE A 247 -10.52 20.68 4.81
CA PHE A 247 -10.87 19.56 3.93
C PHE A 247 -12.27 18.97 4.21
N LYS A 248 -13.06 19.62 5.05
CA LYS A 248 -14.37 19.11 5.43
C LYS A 248 -15.27 19.12 4.19
N HIS A 249 -15.91 17.99 3.89
CA HIS A 249 -16.74 17.77 2.71
C HIS A 249 -16.01 17.59 1.38
N THR A 250 -14.67 17.58 1.35
CA THR A 250 -13.90 17.30 0.14
C THR A 250 -13.68 15.80 -0.05
N HIS A 251 -13.30 15.39 -1.27
CA HIS A 251 -12.98 14.00 -1.63
C HIS A 251 -11.59 13.53 -1.14
N LEU A 252 -10.97 14.19 -0.15
CA LEU A 252 -9.66 13.78 0.40
C LEU A 252 -9.69 12.34 0.95
N THR A 253 -10.78 11.96 1.60
CA THR A 253 -10.97 10.61 2.14
C THR A 253 -11.03 9.57 1.01
N GLU A 254 -11.68 9.91 -0.09
CA GLU A 254 -11.72 9.06 -1.28
C GLU A 254 -10.33 8.94 -1.92
N ARG A 255 -9.58 10.04 -2.04
CA ARG A 255 -8.22 10.03 -2.59
C ARG A 255 -7.26 9.13 -1.81
N MET A 256 -7.33 9.17 -0.48
CA MET A 256 -6.52 8.28 0.36
C MET A 256 -6.88 6.80 0.14
N GLY A 257 -8.17 6.49 0.03
CA GLY A 257 -8.62 5.13 -0.28
C GLY A 257 -8.24 4.67 -1.68
N LEU A 258 -8.39 5.54 -2.70
CA LEU A 258 -7.96 5.26 -4.07
C LEU A 258 -6.45 4.98 -4.14
N PHE A 259 -5.64 5.75 -3.41
CA PHE A 259 -4.21 5.51 -3.33
C PHE A 259 -3.87 4.20 -2.58
N THR A 260 -4.60 3.85 -1.52
CA THR A 260 -4.50 2.52 -0.90
C THR A 260 -4.80 1.40 -1.90
N LEU A 261 -5.82 1.58 -2.75
CA LEU A 261 -6.15 0.62 -3.81
C LEU A 261 -5.03 0.49 -4.84
N VAL A 262 -4.40 1.60 -5.23
CA VAL A 262 -3.24 1.61 -6.13
C VAL A 262 -2.05 0.84 -5.52
N ILE A 263 -1.78 1.00 -4.22
CA ILE A 263 -0.75 0.22 -3.51
C ILE A 263 -1.06 -1.27 -3.51
N ILE A 264 -2.32 -1.66 -3.23
CA ILE A 264 -2.73 -3.08 -3.32
C ILE A 264 -2.56 -3.58 -4.76
N GLY A 265 -2.79 -2.72 -5.76
CA GLY A 265 -2.58 -3.01 -7.18
C GLY A 265 -1.12 -3.28 -7.55
N GLU A 266 -0.16 -2.58 -6.96
CA GLU A 266 1.27 -2.89 -7.12
C GLU A 266 1.60 -4.29 -6.61
N GLY A 267 0.98 -4.70 -5.51
CA GLY A 267 1.07 -6.08 -5.04
C GLY A 267 0.53 -7.13 -5.98
N ALA A 268 -0.52 -6.80 -6.72
CA ALA A 268 -1.03 -7.68 -7.76
C ALA A 268 -0.02 -7.81 -8.91
N ILE A 269 0.63 -6.72 -9.32
CA ILE A 269 1.71 -6.74 -10.33
C ILE A 269 2.85 -7.64 -9.85
N GLY A 270 3.31 -7.44 -8.62
CA GLY A 270 4.40 -8.24 -8.08
C GLY A 270 4.06 -9.71 -7.83
N ALA A 271 2.80 -10.04 -7.50
CA ALA A 271 2.32 -11.43 -7.49
C ALA A 271 2.43 -12.07 -8.90
N THR A 272 2.12 -11.33 -9.97
CA THR A 272 2.27 -11.85 -11.35
C THR A 272 3.74 -12.01 -11.77
N LYS A 273 4.65 -11.14 -11.30
CA LYS A 273 6.10 -11.36 -11.48
C LYS A 273 6.59 -12.60 -10.76
N THR A 274 6.10 -12.81 -9.53
CA THR A 274 6.42 -14.00 -8.72
C THR A 274 6.02 -15.28 -9.45
N VAL A 275 4.87 -15.29 -10.15
CA VAL A 275 4.46 -16.41 -11.02
C VAL A 275 5.51 -16.69 -12.10
N GLY A 276 5.98 -15.66 -12.80
CA GLY A 276 7.02 -15.79 -13.81
C GLY A 276 8.32 -16.35 -13.25
N ASN A 277 8.78 -15.82 -12.11
CA ASN A 277 10.03 -16.25 -11.47
C ASN A 277 9.95 -17.70 -10.94
N LEU A 278 8.80 -18.11 -10.39
CA LEU A 278 8.66 -19.45 -9.80
C LEU A 278 8.38 -20.55 -10.82
N MET A 279 7.62 -20.25 -11.88
CA MET A 279 7.04 -21.26 -12.78
C MET A 279 7.39 -21.06 -14.27
N GLY A 280 8.14 -20.01 -14.63
CA GLY A 280 8.48 -19.71 -16.03
C GLY A 280 9.18 -20.86 -16.74
N ASP A 281 10.22 -21.42 -16.12
CA ASP A 281 11.06 -22.47 -16.71
C ASP A 281 10.70 -23.90 -16.27
N THR A 282 10.00 -24.05 -15.13
CA THR A 282 9.67 -25.38 -14.54
C THR A 282 8.30 -25.90 -14.90
N GLY A 283 7.44 -25.05 -15.47
CA GLY A 283 6.03 -25.37 -15.67
C GLY A 283 5.20 -25.28 -14.38
N LEU A 284 3.98 -25.82 -14.42
CA LEU A 284 3.01 -25.68 -13.35
C LEU A 284 3.34 -26.57 -12.15
N ARG A 285 3.65 -25.96 -11.00
CA ARG A 285 3.86 -26.65 -9.72
C ARG A 285 2.80 -26.26 -8.69
N LEU A 286 2.17 -27.26 -8.06
CA LEU A 286 1.08 -27.03 -7.11
C LEU A 286 1.53 -26.25 -5.86
N ASP A 287 2.72 -26.55 -5.34
CA ASP A 287 3.30 -25.86 -4.18
C ASP A 287 3.50 -24.36 -4.46
N ALA A 288 4.10 -24.02 -5.60
CA ALA A 288 4.27 -22.64 -6.03
C ALA A 288 2.93 -21.92 -6.26
N CYS A 289 1.94 -22.61 -6.85
CA CYS A 289 0.59 -22.08 -7.02
C CYS A 289 -0.09 -21.76 -5.67
N LEU A 290 0.09 -22.59 -4.66
CA LEU A 290 -0.46 -22.35 -3.32
C LEU A 290 0.21 -21.16 -2.64
N VAL A 291 1.53 -21.01 -2.77
CA VAL A 291 2.30 -19.87 -2.24
C VAL A 291 1.83 -18.56 -2.88
N VAL A 292 1.73 -18.52 -4.22
CA VAL A 292 1.19 -17.36 -4.94
C VAL A 292 -0.27 -17.12 -4.57
N GLY A 293 -1.07 -18.17 -4.44
CA GLY A 293 -2.46 -18.08 -3.98
C GLY A 293 -2.58 -17.42 -2.60
N CYS A 294 -1.64 -17.67 -1.68
CA CYS A 294 -1.58 -16.99 -0.39
C CYS A 294 -1.32 -15.48 -0.54
N ILE A 295 -0.46 -15.07 -1.48
CA ILE A 295 -0.26 -13.64 -1.79
C ILE A 295 -1.59 -13.01 -2.24
N VAL A 296 -2.30 -13.65 -3.16
CA VAL A 296 -3.60 -13.16 -3.65
C VAL A 296 -4.63 -13.06 -2.51
N PHE A 297 -4.68 -14.05 -1.62
CA PHE A 297 -5.53 -13.98 -0.42
C PHE A 297 -5.15 -12.83 0.50
N ILE A 298 -3.85 -12.61 0.74
CA ILE A 298 -3.36 -11.48 1.55
C ILE A 298 -3.83 -10.14 0.94
N LEU A 299 -3.66 -9.95 -0.37
CA LEU A 299 -4.10 -8.73 -1.08
C LEU A 299 -5.61 -8.53 -0.95
N MET A 300 -6.40 -9.58 -1.16
CA MET A 300 -7.85 -9.53 -1.02
C MET A 300 -8.27 -9.23 0.42
N PHE A 301 -7.63 -9.83 1.41
CA PHE A 301 -7.95 -9.59 2.81
C PHE A 301 -7.56 -8.19 3.27
N CYS A 302 -6.43 -7.66 2.81
CA CYS A 302 -6.07 -6.26 3.03
C CYS A 302 -7.12 -5.31 2.45
N TRP A 303 -7.60 -5.58 1.23
CA TRP A 303 -8.69 -4.82 0.62
C TRP A 303 -9.97 -4.88 1.47
N MET A 304 -10.40 -6.08 1.88
CA MET A 304 -11.59 -6.26 2.72
C MET A 304 -11.45 -5.53 4.06
N LEU A 305 -10.31 -5.65 4.74
CA LEU A 305 -10.06 -5.01 6.04
C LEU A 305 -10.12 -3.49 5.96
N TYR A 306 -9.67 -2.90 4.84
CA TYR A 306 -9.69 -1.46 4.62
C TYR A 306 -11.07 -0.95 4.18
N PHE A 307 -11.68 -1.55 3.14
CA PHE A 307 -12.88 -1.01 2.50
C PHE A 307 -14.22 -1.47 3.11
N ASP A 308 -14.30 -2.63 3.77
CA ASP A 308 -15.57 -3.12 4.36
C ASP A 308 -16.00 -2.34 5.62
N ASN A 309 -15.14 -1.44 6.12
CA ASN A 309 -15.38 -0.60 7.29
C ASN A 309 -15.36 0.90 6.91
N PRO A 310 -16.29 1.39 6.08
CA PRO A 310 -16.34 2.80 5.74
C PRO A 310 -16.58 3.66 6.99
N PRO A 311 -16.05 4.88 7.04
CA PRO A 311 -16.23 5.78 8.18
C PRO A 311 -17.72 6.05 8.44
N GLU A 312 -18.21 5.69 9.63
CA GLU A 312 -19.63 5.82 10.01
C GLU A 312 -20.11 7.28 10.12
N CYS A 313 -19.19 8.24 10.20
CA CYS A 313 -19.50 9.64 10.44
C CYS A 313 -18.62 10.55 9.59
N LYS A 314 -19.18 11.68 9.16
CA LYS A 314 -18.42 12.78 8.54
C LYS A 314 -17.35 13.24 9.54
N PHE A 315 -16.09 13.23 9.12
CA PHE A 315 -14.98 13.64 9.97
C PHE A 315 -15.10 15.10 10.43
N GLY A 316 -14.61 15.39 11.64
CA GLY A 316 -14.27 16.77 12.02
C GLY A 316 -13.04 17.27 11.26
N THR A 317 -12.84 18.59 11.19
CA THR A 317 -11.75 19.23 10.42
C THR A 317 -10.35 18.73 10.80
N VAL A 318 -10.06 18.64 12.10
CA VAL A 318 -8.75 18.18 12.60
C VAL A 318 -8.59 16.67 12.45
N ARG A 319 -9.66 15.91 12.75
CA ARG A 319 -9.64 14.45 12.69
C ARG A 319 -9.40 13.93 11.28
N GLN A 320 -9.96 14.59 10.27
CA GLN A 320 -9.74 14.24 8.87
C GLN A 320 -8.27 14.44 8.45
N GLN A 321 -7.60 15.48 8.97
CA GLN A 321 -6.20 15.75 8.67
C GLN A 321 -5.27 14.76 9.36
N ILE A 322 -5.53 14.44 10.63
CA ILE A 322 -4.79 13.38 11.35
C ILE A 322 -4.96 12.05 10.62
N TRP A 323 -6.19 11.72 10.23
CA TRP A 323 -6.48 10.52 9.43
C TRP A 323 -5.69 10.52 8.12
N ALA A 324 -5.65 11.64 7.39
CA ALA A 324 -4.89 11.77 6.14
C ALA A 324 -3.37 11.59 6.34
N VAL A 325 -2.77 12.14 7.40
CA VAL A 325 -1.33 11.97 7.67
C VAL A 325 -1.00 10.56 8.14
N LEU A 326 -1.85 9.93 8.94
CA LEU A 326 -1.65 8.55 9.37
C LEU A 326 -1.70 7.54 8.21
N HIS A 327 -2.18 7.94 7.03
CA HIS A 327 -2.03 7.13 5.83
C HIS A 327 -0.59 7.01 5.36
N PHE A 328 0.32 7.95 5.68
CA PHE A 328 1.74 7.80 5.36
C PHE A 328 2.35 6.54 5.97
N PRO A 329 2.36 6.38 7.31
CA PRO A 329 2.90 5.17 7.91
C PRO A 329 2.06 3.93 7.53
N PHE A 330 0.74 4.04 7.42
CA PHE A 330 -0.07 2.90 6.96
C PHE A 330 0.31 2.43 5.55
N HIS A 331 0.45 3.33 4.57
CA HIS A 331 0.84 3.01 3.20
C HIS A 331 2.25 2.40 3.16
N LEU A 332 3.17 2.92 3.98
CA LEU A 332 4.51 2.36 4.12
C LEU A 332 4.49 0.90 4.62
N GLY A 333 3.68 0.61 5.64
CA GLY A 333 3.49 -0.76 6.12
C GLY A 333 2.78 -1.66 5.10
N MET A 334 1.79 -1.12 4.40
CA MET A 334 1.03 -1.84 3.37
C MET A 334 1.93 -2.29 2.22
N ILE A 335 2.75 -1.38 1.69
CA ILE A 335 3.78 -1.71 0.70
C ILE A 335 4.73 -2.77 1.28
N GLY A 336 5.10 -2.65 2.56
CA GLY A 336 5.97 -3.64 3.19
C GLY A 336 5.38 -5.04 3.28
N VAL A 337 4.07 -5.17 3.50
CA VAL A 337 3.36 -6.46 3.45
C VAL A 337 3.26 -6.95 2.01
N VAL A 338 2.98 -6.05 1.07
CA VAL A 338 2.79 -6.38 -0.33
C VAL A 338 4.08 -6.87 -0.99
N GLU A 339 5.14 -6.05 -0.95
CA GLU A 339 6.46 -6.37 -1.50
C GLU A 339 7.15 -7.47 -0.71
N GLY A 340 7.05 -7.42 0.62
CA GLY A 340 7.58 -8.48 1.46
C GLY A 340 6.93 -9.85 1.18
N SER A 341 5.65 -9.91 0.77
CA SER A 341 5.02 -11.19 0.41
C SER A 341 5.68 -11.84 -0.81
N GLN A 342 6.14 -11.03 -1.78
CA GLN A 342 6.86 -11.50 -2.96
C GLN A 342 8.27 -11.97 -2.59
N GLN A 343 8.99 -11.16 -1.81
CA GLN A 343 10.35 -11.51 -1.35
C GLN A 343 10.35 -12.78 -0.50
N ILE A 344 9.34 -12.99 0.35
CA ILE A 344 9.17 -14.22 1.12
C ILE A 344 8.91 -15.44 0.21
N ALA A 345 8.13 -15.28 -0.86
CA ALA A 345 7.91 -16.37 -1.82
C ALA A 345 9.19 -16.73 -2.58
N LEU A 346 9.99 -15.74 -3.00
CA LEU A 346 11.29 -15.96 -3.64
C LEU A 346 12.29 -16.60 -2.66
N ALA A 347 12.33 -16.13 -1.41
CA ALA A 347 13.16 -16.71 -0.36
C ALA A 347 12.80 -18.17 -0.07
N TRP A 348 11.51 -18.49 -0.01
CA TRP A 348 11.04 -19.87 0.10
C TRP A 348 11.57 -20.74 -1.04
N GLN A 349 11.47 -20.28 -2.29
CA GLN A 349 11.93 -21.03 -3.45
C GLN A 349 13.44 -21.29 -3.39
N VAL A 350 14.24 -20.28 -3.08
CA VAL A 350 15.70 -20.42 -2.92
C VAL A 350 16.04 -21.43 -1.83
N LEU A 351 15.43 -21.30 -0.64
CA LEU A 351 15.71 -22.17 0.51
C LEU A 351 15.17 -23.59 0.33
N SER A 352 14.07 -23.77 -0.41
CA SER A 352 13.53 -25.08 -0.77
C SER A 352 14.49 -25.82 -1.70
N GLN A 353 14.94 -25.16 -2.78
CA GLN A 353 15.89 -25.72 -3.74
C GLN A 353 17.24 -26.03 -3.09
N PHE A 354 17.80 -25.06 -2.34
CA PHE A 354 19.03 -25.27 -1.58
C PHE A 354 18.87 -26.39 -0.55
N GLY A 355 17.74 -26.46 0.14
CA GLY A 355 17.46 -27.50 1.11
C GLY A 355 17.35 -28.91 0.52
N ASN A 356 16.86 -29.04 -0.71
CA ASN A 356 16.85 -30.32 -1.44
C ASN A 356 18.27 -30.74 -1.84
N PHE A 357 19.02 -29.81 -2.42
CA PHE A 357 20.44 -30.03 -2.75
C PHE A 357 21.26 -30.43 -1.52
N PHE A 358 21.11 -29.71 -0.41
CA PHE A 358 21.80 -30.00 0.85
C PHE A 358 21.46 -31.41 1.37
N ASN A 359 20.19 -31.82 1.29
CA ASN A 359 19.74 -33.15 1.69
C ASN A 359 20.35 -34.25 0.82
N ASP A 360 20.49 -34.02 -0.49
CA ASP A 360 21.12 -34.95 -1.42
C ASP A 360 22.63 -35.07 -1.13
N LEU A 361 23.33 -33.96 -0.90
CA LEU A 361 24.73 -33.99 -0.46
C LEU A 361 24.90 -34.79 0.83
N ARG A 362 24.02 -34.55 1.83
CA ARG A 362 24.03 -35.30 3.09
C ARG A 362 23.76 -36.78 2.88
N LYS A 363 22.86 -37.15 1.97
CA LYS A 363 22.58 -38.55 1.64
C LYS A 363 23.82 -39.25 1.06
N HIS A 364 24.47 -38.64 0.07
CA HIS A 364 25.64 -39.25 -0.59
C HIS A 364 26.89 -39.24 0.31
N CYS A 365 27.13 -38.15 1.03
CA CYS A 365 28.30 -38.02 1.89
C CYS A 365 28.11 -38.67 3.27
N VAL A 366 27.07 -38.31 4.03
CA VAL A 366 26.92 -38.73 5.43
C VAL A 366 26.30 -40.12 5.55
N LYS A 367 25.32 -40.47 4.70
CA LYS A 367 24.62 -41.77 4.80
C LYS A 367 25.28 -42.87 3.99
N LEU A 368 25.72 -42.56 2.77
CA LEU A 368 26.32 -43.55 1.86
C LEU A 368 27.86 -43.60 1.95
N ASN A 369 28.49 -42.59 2.57
CA ASN A 369 29.96 -42.48 2.68
C ASN A 369 30.68 -42.60 1.32
N GLU A 370 30.07 -42.06 0.25
CA GLU A 370 30.68 -42.04 -1.08
C GLU A 370 31.87 -41.08 -1.12
N ASP A 371 32.90 -41.42 -1.89
CA ASP A 371 34.12 -40.61 -2.00
C ASP A 371 34.63 -40.53 -3.45
N GLY A 372 35.48 -39.56 -3.74
CA GLY A 372 36.11 -39.36 -5.04
C GLY A 372 35.11 -39.14 -6.20
N VAL A 373 35.23 -39.95 -7.26
CA VAL A 373 34.45 -39.77 -8.50
C VAL A 373 32.96 -40.02 -8.28
N ALA A 374 32.58 -40.96 -7.42
CA ALA A 374 31.17 -41.24 -7.12
C ALA A 374 30.50 -40.02 -6.48
N LEU A 375 31.15 -39.45 -5.47
CA LEU A 375 30.71 -38.24 -4.78
C LEU A 375 30.60 -37.03 -5.72
N THR A 376 31.61 -36.87 -6.59
CA THR A 376 31.65 -35.80 -7.60
C THR A 376 30.46 -35.90 -8.55
N ASN A 377 30.21 -37.09 -9.13
CA ASN A 377 29.10 -37.31 -10.06
C ASN A 377 27.74 -37.12 -9.39
N ALA A 378 27.57 -37.58 -8.15
CA ALA A 378 26.35 -37.37 -7.38
C ALA A 378 26.11 -35.88 -7.08
N THR A 379 27.16 -35.14 -6.72
CA THR A 379 27.10 -33.70 -6.46
C THR A 379 26.77 -32.91 -7.74
N ILE A 380 27.38 -33.25 -8.88
CA ILE A 380 27.07 -32.65 -10.19
C ILE A 380 25.60 -32.89 -10.54
N THR A 381 25.13 -34.14 -10.39
CA THR A 381 23.74 -34.50 -10.67
C THR A 381 22.76 -33.70 -9.80
N SER A 382 23.09 -33.55 -8.51
CA SER A 382 22.30 -32.76 -7.55
C SER A 382 22.28 -31.29 -7.96
N PHE A 383 23.42 -30.72 -8.35
CA PHE A 383 23.50 -29.32 -8.80
C PHE A 383 22.74 -29.09 -10.11
N GLN A 384 22.84 -30.00 -11.08
CA GLN A 384 22.11 -29.92 -12.36
C GLN A 384 20.60 -30.06 -12.20
N SER A 385 20.13 -30.68 -11.11
CA SER A 385 18.70 -30.77 -10.79
C SER A 385 18.11 -29.45 -10.27
N LEU A 386 18.94 -28.50 -9.85
CA LEU A 386 18.49 -27.21 -9.37
C LEU A 386 17.90 -26.40 -10.51
N THR A 387 16.69 -25.88 -10.29
CA THR A 387 16.11 -24.92 -11.23
C THR A 387 16.54 -23.50 -10.87
N MET A 388 17.14 -22.82 -11.83
CA MET A 388 17.53 -21.41 -11.74
C MET A 388 17.00 -20.66 -12.97
N PRO A 389 16.47 -19.44 -12.81
CA PRO A 389 16.18 -18.55 -13.94
C PRO A 389 17.42 -18.36 -14.82
N ASN A 390 17.24 -18.41 -16.13
CA ASN A 390 18.35 -18.26 -17.09
C ASN A 390 18.75 -16.79 -17.24
N SER A 391 19.57 -16.28 -16.31
CA SER A 391 20.16 -14.93 -16.37
C SER A 391 21.63 -14.98 -16.82
N LEU A 392 22.14 -13.85 -17.35
CA LEU A 392 23.54 -13.75 -17.78
C LEU A 392 24.49 -13.83 -16.59
N GLU A 393 24.11 -13.22 -15.47
CA GLU A 393 24.87 -13.19 -14.22
C GLU A 393 25.03 -14.60 -13.63
N VAL A 394 23.95 -15.40 -13.65
CA VAL A 394 23.97 -16.80 -13.22
C VAL A 394 24.94 -17.64 -14.06
N ARG A 395 25.02 -17.37 -15.37
CA ARG A 395 25.91 -18.11 -16.28
C ARG A 395 27.38 -17.94 -15.91
N ASP A 396 27.76 -16.77 -15.43
CA ASP A 396 29.14 -16.48 -15.03
C ASP A 396 29.50 -17.12 -13.67
N MET A 397 28.52 -17.37 -12.81
CA MET A 397 28.72 -18.03 -11.51
C MET A 397 28.83 -19.56 -11.59
N ILE A 398 28.13 -20.20 -12.54
CA ILE A 398 28.09 -21.66 -12.68
C ILE A 398 29.49 -22.33 -12.74
N PRO A 399 30.47 -21.82 -13.50
CA PRO A 399 31.82 -22.40 -13.54
C PRO A 399 32.51 -22.45 -12.18
N PHE A 400 32.31 -21.43 -11.32
CA PHE A 400 32.92 -21.38 -9.99
C PHE A 400 32.30 -22.40 -9.02
N VAL A 401 31.03 -22.78 -9.23
CA VAL A 401 30.41 -23.88 -8.49
C VAL A 401 31.03 -25.21 -8.90
N TYR A 402 31.14 -25.47 -10.21
CA TYR A 402 31.78 -26.69 -10.71
C TYR A 402 33.23 -26.83 -10.21
N GLN A 403 33.98 -25.73 -10.16
CA GLN A 403 35.33 -25.72 -9.61
C GLN A 403 35.37 -26.22 -8.16
N GLU A 404 34.45 -25.78 -7.30
CA GLU A 404 34.39 -26.29 -5.91
C GLU A 404 33.95 -27.74 -5.82
N ILE A 405 33.05 -28.18 -6.71
CA ILE A 405 32.65 -29.60 -6.76
C ILE A 405 33.88 -30.48 -7.07
N TYR A 406 34.71 -30.09 -8.04
CA TYR A 406 35.94 -30.81 -8.36
C TYR A 406 36.99 -30.73 -7.25
N ASN A 407 37.10 -29.59 -6.56
CA ASN A 407 38.00 -29.44 -5.42
C ASN A 407 37.66 -30.43 -4.29
N ILE A 408 36.38 -30.55 -3.94
CA ILE A 408 35.90 -31.51 -2.94
C ILE A 408 36.14 -32.95 -3.41
N GLY A 409 35.84 -33.25 -4.68
CA GLY A 409 36.05 -34.57 -5.27
C GLY A 409 37.50 -35.06 -5.30
N ASN A 410 38.47 -34.13 -5.29
CA ASN A 410 39.90 -34.46 -5.28
C ASN A 410 40.47 -34.66 -3.86
N MET A 411 39.72 -34.28 -2.82
CA MET A 411 40.08 -34.54 -1.44
C MET A 411 39.77 -36.00 -1.09
N THR A 412 40.59 -36.63 -0.26
CA THR A 412 40.37 -38.02 0.18
C THR A 412 39.79 -38.07 1.58
N GLY A 413 38.84 -38.97 1.82
CA GLY A 413 38.26 -39.20 3.14
C GLY A 413 37.30 -38.12 3.62
N VAL A 414 36.78 -37.27 2.73
CA VAL A 414 35.84 -36.17 3.08
C VAL A 414 34.60 -36.74 3.78
N CYS A 415 34.05 -37.81 3.23
CA CYS A 415 32.84 -38.48 3.70
C CYS A 415 33.14 -39.75 4.51
N SER A 416 34.34 -39.85 5.08
CA SER A 416 34.70 -40.99 5.93
C SER A 416 33.89 -41.00 7.23
N ALA A 417 33.64 -42.20 7.77
CA ALA A 417 32.87 -42.39 9.00
C ALA A 417 33.39 -41.59 10.21
N ALA A 418 34.68 -41.21 10.22
CA ALA A 418 35.26 -40.36 11.26
C ALA A 418 34.80 -38.89 11.14
N ASN A 419 34.68 -38.38 9.91
CA ASN A 419 34.32 -37.00 9.60
C ASN A 419 32.80 -36.78 9.56
N THR A 420 32.01 -37.86 9.53
CA THR A 420 30.54 -37.84 9.45
C THR A 420 29.83 -38.17 10.78
N THR A 421 30.54 -38.12 11.91
CA THR A 421 30.06 -38.51 13.24
C THR A 421 29.01 -37.59 13.88
N ASN A 422 28.81 -36.37 13.35
CA ASN A 422 27.85 -35.42 13.89
C ASN A 422 26.42 -35.73 13.42
N GLY A 423 25.53 -36.05 14.37
CA GLY A 423 24.14 -36.42 14.12
C GLY A 423 23.16 -35.26 13.90
N ASP A 424 23.65 -34.02 13.81
CA ASP A 424 22.79 -32.85 13.55
C ASP A 424 22.25 -32.88 12.11
N ASP A 425 20.99 -32.50 11.91
CA ASP A 425 20.29 -32.56 10.61
C ASP A 425 20.84 -31.56 9.60
N LEU A 426 21.49 -30.49 10.06
CA LEU A 426 22.11 -29.46 9.23
C LEU A 426 23.63 -29.61 9.09
N PHE A 427 24.18 -30.79 9.40
CA PHE A 427 25.62 -31.03 9.33
C PHE A 427 26.09 -31.57 7.97
N LEU A 428 27.16 -30.96 7.46
CA LEU A 428 28.04 -31.45 6.39
C LEU A 428 29.51 -31.25 6.80
N PRO A 429 30.45 -32.09 6.31
CA PRO A 429 31.88 -31.91 6.56
C PRO A 429 32.39 -30.52 6.13
N PRO A 430 33.41 -29.95 6.81
CA PRO A 430 33.92 -28.60 6.53
C PRO A 430 34.25 -28.28 5.06
N PRO A 431 34.75 -29.23 4.23
CA PRO A 431 34.99 -28.97 2.80
C PRO A 431 33.75 -28.53 2.02
N TYR A 432 32.54 -28.84 2.48
CA TYR A 432 31.28 -28.42 1.85
C TYR A 432 30.89 -26.96 2.11
N LYS A 433 31.55 -26.27 3.05
CA LYS A 433 31.19 -24.90 3.42
C LYS A 433 31.26 -23.95 2.21
N ALA A 434 32.37 -23.98 1.46
CA ALA A 434 32.54 -23.14 0.27
C ALA A 434 31.54 -23.48 -0.83
N LEU A 435 31.31 -24.78 -1.09
CA LEU A 435 30.33 -25.21 -2.10
C LEU A 435 28.91 -24.77 -1.75
N THR A 436 28.49 -24.99 -0.51
CA THR A 436 27.14 -24.62 -0.05
C THR A 436 26.93 -23.10 -0.07
N GLN A 437 27.95 -22.32 0.30
CA GLN A 437 27.93 -20.85 0.18
C GLN A 437 27.79 -20.39 -1.27
N LYS A 438 28.59 -20.94 -2.20
CA LYS A 438 28.47 -20.57 -3.62
C LYS A 438 27.11 -20.96 -4.21
N VAL A 439 26.60 -22.16 -3.90
CA VAL A 439 25.31 -22.62 -4.43
C VAL A 439 24.15 -21.77 -3.90
N ILE A 440 24.11 -21.45 -2.59
CA ILE A 440 23.05 -20.58 -2.07
C ILE A 440 23.18 -19.15 -2.61
N GLY A 441 24.40 -18.66 -2.81
CA GLY A 441 24.67 -17.37 -3.44
C GLY A 441 24.17 -17.29 -4.88
N THR A 442 24.51 -18.29 -5.71
CA THR A 442 24.03 -18.39 -7.09
C THR A 442 22.50 -18.47 -7.16
N LEU A 443 21.88 -19.28 -6.28
CA LEU A 443 20.42 -19.34 -6.20
C LEU A 443 19.83 -17.98 -5.79
N PHE A 444 20.37 -17.33 -4.77
CA PHE A 444 19.91 -16.04 -4.30
C PHE A 444 19.97 -14.97 -5.39
N GLU A 445 21.09 -14.87 -6.09
CA GLU A 445 21.30 -13.91 -7.19
C GLU A 445 20.38 -14.21 -8.38
N SER A 446 20.17 -15.50 -8.70
CA SER A 446 19.27 -15.91 -9.80
C SER A 446 17.82 -15.47 -9.61
N TYR A 447 17.34 -15.40 -8.37
CA TYR A 447 15.95 -15.06 -8.05
C TYR A 447 15.75 -13.58 -7.66
N ASN A 448 16.79 -12.91 -7.13
CA ASN A 448 16.71 -11.52 -6.67
C ASN A 448 17.37 -10.50 -7.61
N GLY A 449 18.07 -10.94 -8.67
CA GLY A 449 18.63 -10.07 -9.70
C GLY A 449 19.77 -9.15 -9.23
N LEU A 450 20.44 -9.49 -8.14
CA LEU A 450 21.51 -8.67 -7.55
C LEU A 450 22.87 -9.02 -8.13
N SER A 451 23.39 -8.24 -9.09
CA SER A 451 24.79 -8.37 -9.49
C SER A 451 25.70 -7.98 -8.31
N SER A 452 26.39 -8.94 -7.69
CA SER A 452 27.38 -8.60 -6.65
C SER A 452 28.47 -7.70 -7.24
N SER A 453 28.61 -6.48 -6.72
CA SER A 453 29.67 -5.57 -7.10
C SER A 453 31.00 -6.05 -6.50
N GLY A 454 31.69 -6.95 -7.20
CA GLY A 454 33.15 -7.15 -7.22
C GLY A 454 33.91 -7.60 -5.95
N GLU A 455 33.41 -7.42 -4.73
CA GLU A 455 34.24 -7.61 -3.50
C GLU A 455 33.73 -8.68 -2.51
N SER A 456 32.47 -9.11 -2.57
CA SER A 456 31.88 -10.05 -1.59
C SER A 456 31.17 -11.21 -2.26
N ASP A 457 31.42 -12.44 -1.79
CA ASP A 457 30.75 -13.66 -2.28
C ASP A 457 29.22 -13.55 -2.05
N PRO A 458 28.38 -13.73 -3.09
CA PRO A 458 26.93 -13.73 -2.96
C PRO A 458 26.39 -14.64 -1.85
N GLY A 459 27.10 -15.73 -1.53
CA GLY A 459 26.75 -16.64 -0.44
C GLY A 459 26.82 -16.01 0.95
N GLU A 460 27.72 -15.05 1.16
CA GLU A 460 27.85 -14.33 2.44
C GLU A 460 26.76 -13.27 2.63
N ILE A 461 26.18 -12.77 1.52
CA ILE A 461 25.12 -11.76 1.51
C ILE A 461 23.74 -12.42 1.68
N ALA A 462 23.56 -13.64 1.17
CA ALA A 462 22.25 -14.30 1.16
C ALA A 462 21.66 -14.53 2.57
N GLN A 463 22.47 -14.99 3.52
CA GLN A 463 22.03 -15.29 4.88
C GLN A 463 21.52 -14.06 5.67
N PRO A 464 22.28 -12.94 5.76
CA PRO A 464 21.76 -11.72 6.39
C PRO A 464 20.59 -11.11 5.61
N ALA A 465 20.52 -11.32 4.29
CA ALA A 465 19.40 -10.87 3.49
C ALA A 465 18.08 -11.56 3.86
N PHE A 466 18.07 -12.89 4.01
CA PHE A 466 16.86 -13.61 4.46
C PHE A 466 16.40 -13.17 5.85
N THR A 467 17.34 -12.91 6.76
CA THR A 467 17.03 -12.39 8.09
C THR A 467 16.41 -11.00 8.00
N THR A 468 16.97 -10.11 7.18
CA THR A 468 16.44 -8.76 6.96
C THR A 468 15.02 -8.81 6.40
N VAL A 469 14.79 -9.60 5.34
CA VAL A 469 13.46 -9.78 4.72
C VAL A 469 12.45 -10.32 5.74
N TYR A 470 12.84 -11.32 6.56
CA TYR A 470 11.98 -11.89 7.58
C TYR A 470 11.53 -10.87 8.63
N VAL A 471 12.49 -10.13 9.22
CA VAL A 471 12.22 -9.12 10.25
C VAL A 471 11.38 -7.98 9.67
N TYR A 472 11.75 -7.49 8.50
CA TYR A 472 11.01 -6.45 7.78
C TYR A 472 9.56 -6.85 7.49
N TYR A 473 9.32 -8.09 7.05
CA TYR A 473 7.98 -8.55 6.72
C TYR A 473 7.05 -8.57 7.95
N TRP A 474 7.53 -9.14 9.07
CA TRP A 474 6.76 -9.16 10.31
C TRP A 474 6.57 -7.78 10.93
N ALA A 475 7.58 -6.90 10.82
CA ALA A 475 7.46 -5.50 11.25
C ALA A 475 6.40 -4.75 10.42
N SER A 476 6.39 -4.93 9.10
CA SER A 476 5.40 -4.36 8.19
C SER A 476 3.99 -4.87 8.50
N PHE A 477 3.83 -6.18 8.70
CA PHE A 477 2.56 -6.79 9.10
C PHE A 477 2.03 -6.24 10.44
N LEU A 478 2.90 -6.17 11.46
CA LEU A 478 2.58 -5.57 12.76
C LEU A 478 2.08 -4.14 12.57
N PHE A 479 2.78 -3.34 11.77
CA PHE A 479 2.44 -1.95 11.51
C PHE A 479 1.04 -1.83 10.89
N VAL A 480 0.78 -2.58 9.82
CA VAL A 480 -0.52 -2.59 9.12
C VAL A 480 -1.68 -2.95 10.07
N VAL A 481 -1.52 -4.01 10.87
CA VAL A 481 -2.56 -4.46 11.81
C VAL A 481 -2.85 -3.41 12.89
N VAL A 482 -1.81 -2.75 13.41
CA VAL A 482 -1.95 -1.65 14.37
C VAL A 482 -2.68 -0.47 13.74
N PHE A 483 -2.35 -0.08 12.51
CA PHE A 483 -3.04 1.00 11.80
C PHE A 483 -4.49 0.69 11.48
N PHE A 484 -4.82 -0.55 11.14
CA PHE A 484 -6.22 -0.95 11.01
C PHE A 484 -7.00 -0.75 12.32
N ALA A 485 -6.39 -1.03 13.48
CA ALA A 485 -7.03 -0.77 14.78
C ALA A 485 -7.17 0.73 15.04
N ILE A 486 -6.13 1.53 14.75
CA ILE A 486 -6.15 2.99 14.90
C ILE A 486 -7.25 3.62 14.02
N PHE A 487 -7.40 3.19 12.77
CA PHE A 487 -8.42 3.72 11.87
C PHE A 487 -9.84 3.43 12.35
N ILE A 488 -10.11 2.27 12.94
CA ILE A 488 -11.40 1.99 13.59
C ILE A 488 -11.66 3.01 14.71
N LEU A 489 -10.67 3.29 15.56
CA LEU A 489 -10.81 4.25 16.66
C LEU A 489 -11.03 5.69 16.16
N ILE A 490 -10.33 6.11 15.11
CA ILE A 490 -10.40 7.48 14.57
C ILE A 490 -11.69 7.74 13.79
N THR A 491 -12.22 6.74 13.09
CA THR A 491 -13.40 6.90 12.24
C THR A 491 -14.70 7.01 13.04
N ARG A 492 -14.75 6.50 14.28
CA ARG A 492 -15.96 6.51 15.12
C ARG A 492 -16.24 7.84 15.84
N HIS A 493 -17.51 8.06 16.20
CA HIS A 493 -17.97 9.26 16.90
C HIS A 493 -17.57 9.24 18.38
N LYS A 494 -17.11 10.37 18.93
CA LYS A 494 -16.65 10.48 20.33
C LYS A 494 -17.77 10.19 21.35
N ASP A 495 -19.02 10.48 20.97
CA ASP A 495 -20.16 10.44 21.90
C ASP A 495 -20.92 9.10 21.91
N ARG A 496 -20.43 8.06 21.20
CA ARG A 496 -21.00 6.71 21.26
C ARG A 496 -20.07 5.75 21.99
N PRO A 497 -20.55 4.99 22.98
CA PRO A 497 -19.75 3.95 23.63
C PRO A 497 -19.35 2.87 22.61
N LEU A 498 -18.20 2.24 22.84
CA LEU A 498 -17.70 1.15 22.00
C LEU A 498 -18.71 0.01 21.93
N ASN A 499 -19.17 -0.28 20.72
CA ASN A 499 -20.05 -1.42 20.45
C ASN A 499 -19.26 -2.72 20.63
N ILE A 500 -19.97 -3.84 20.77
CA ILE A 500 -19.38 -5.18 20.85
C ILE A 500 -18.47 -5.44 19.64
N PHE A 501 -18.89 -4.98 18.45
CA PHE A 501 -18.10 -5.02 17.23
C PHE A 501 -16.75 -4.31 17.39
N ASP A 502 -16.73 -3.05 17.84
CA ASP A 502 -15.49 -2.27 17.92
C ASP A 502 -14.49 -2.88 18.90
N LYS A 503 -14.99 -3.34 20.06
CA LYS A 503 -14.14 -4.00 21.06
C LYS A 503 -13.53 -5.27 20.49
N ALA A 504 -14.32 -6.09 19.80
CA ALA A 504 -13.82 -7.31 19.18
C ALA A 504 -12.85 -7.02 18.04
N ALA A 505 -13.12 -6.01 17.21
CA ALA A 505 -12.28 -5.63 16.07
C ALA A 505 -10.92 -5.06 16.52
N VAL A 506 -10.89 -4.26 17.58
CA VAL A 506 -9.63 -3.77 18.18
C VAL A 506 -8.89 -4.90 18.90
N ALA A 507 -9.61 -5.77 19.63
CA ALA A 507 -8.99 -6.89 20.34
C ALA A 507 -8.38 -7.94 19.39
N SER A 508 -9.05 -8.28 18.28
CA SER A 508 -8.53 -9.25 17.30
C SER A 508 -7.24 -8.75 16.65
N ARG A 509 -7.17 -7.45 16.33
CA ARG A 509 -5.96 -6.81 15.80
C ARG A 509 -4.86 -6.69 16.86
N GLY A 510 -5.21 -6.41 18.11
CA GLY A 510 -4.26 -6.43 19.23
C GLY A 510 -3.63 -7.82 19.43
N LEU A 511 -4.42 -8.88 19.36
CA LEU A 511 -3.93 -10.25 19.43
C LEU A 511 -3.04 -10.61 18.24
N ALA A 512 -3.43 -10.23 17.02
CA ALA A 512 -2.63 -10.43 15.82
C ALA A 512 -1.29 -9.67 15.89
N ALA A 513 -1.27 -8.45 16.46
CA ALA A 513 -0.05 -7.71 16.71
C ALA A 513 0.88 -8.43 17.71
N LEU A 514 0.33 -9.00 18.79
CA LEU A 514 1.13 -9.81 19.73
C LEU A 514 1.72 -11.06 19.09
N LEU A 515 0.94 -11.75 18.24
CA LEU A 515 1.43 -12.90 17.47
C LEU A 515 2.55 -12.49 16.50
N ALA A 516 2.41 -11.35 15.83
CA ALA A 516 3.44 -10.80 14.94
C ALA A 516 4.74 -10.51 15.69
N VAL A 517 4.67 -9.93 16.90
CA VAL A 517 5.84 -9.70 17.76
C VAL A 517 6.50 -11.02 18.16
N GLY A 518 5.70 -12.04 18.52
CA GLY A 518 6.21 -13.37 18.87
C GLY A 518 6.94 -14.04 17.69
N LEU A 519 6.39 -13.96 16.48
CA LEU A 519 7.02 -14.50 15.28
C LEU A 519 8.27 -13.69 14.88
N ALA A 520 8.22 -12.36 14.97
CA ALA A 520 9.40 -11.51 14.75
C ALA A 520 10.55 -11.85 15.72
N ALA A 521 10.24 -12.16 16.98
CA ALA A 521 11.25 -12.59 17.96
C ALA A 521 11.92 -13.93 17.59
N GLY A 522 11.29 -14.75 16.74
CA GLY A 522 11.90 -15.94 16.15
C GLY A 522 13.15 -15.64 15.31
N ALA A 523 13.37 -14.39 14.92
CA ALA A 523 14.59 -13.96 14.25
C ALA A 523 15.86 -14.12 15.10
N ALA A 524 15.75 -14.37 16.40
CA ALA A 524 16.88 -14.66 17.27
C ALA A 524 17.56 -16.01 16.99
N SER A 525 16.92 -16.91 16.25
CA SER A 525 17.48 -18.21 15.86
C SER A 525 17.55 -18.34 14.33
N GLU A 526 18.76 -18.42 13.80
CA GLU A 526 18.99 -18.63 12.36
C GLU A 526 18.38 -19.96 11.87
N GLU A 527 18.44 -21.00 12.72
CA GLU A 527 17.84 -22.30 12.43
C GLU A 527 16.32 -22.21 12.29
N PHE A 528 15.66 -21.43 13.16
CA PHE A 528 14.23 -21.18 13.06
C PHE A 528 13.87 -20.44 11.78
N ILE A 529 14.60 -19.37 11.43
CA ILE A 529 14.37 -18.62 10.18
C ILE A 529 14.49 -19.57 8.97
N PHE A 530 15.58 -20.34 8.91
CA PHE A 530 15.82 -21.28 7.82
C PHE A 530 14.70 -22.31 7.69
N LYS A 531 14.33 -22.98 8.80
CA LYS A 531 13.26 -23.99 8.80
C LYS A 531 11.90 -23.39 8.44
N TYR A 532 11.58 -22.22 8.99
CA TYR A 532 10.29 -21.59 8.79
C TYR A 532 10.12 -21.04 7.36
N LEU A 533 11.12 -20.32 6.83
CA LEU A 533 11.08 -19.84 5.43
C LEU A 533 11.09 -21.01 4.42
N LYS A 534 11.90 -22.05 4.66
CA LYS A 534 11.93 -23.26 3.82
C LYS A 534 10.57 -23.99 3.78
N SER A 535 9.79 -23.93 4.86
CA SER A 535 8.50 -24.63 4.97
C SER A 535 7.35 -24.00 4.17
N ALA A 536 7.55 -22.83 3.57
CA ALA A 536 6.49 -22.01 2.95
C ALA A 536 5.41 -21.49 3.93
N ALA A 537 5.50 -21.76 5.24
CA ALA A 537 4.44 -21.48 6.20
C ALA A 537 4.21 -19.98 6.48
N THR A 538 5.15 -19.10 6.13
CA THR A 538 5.06 -17.66 6.41
C THR A 538 3.82 -17.01 5.80
N LEU A 539 3.60 -17.15 4.48
CA LEU A 539 2.45 -16.53 3.80
C LEU A 539 1.09 -17.14 4.22
N PRO A 540 0.94 -18.48 4.31
CA PRO A 540 -0.26 -19.10 4.87
C PRO A 540 -0.59 -18.61 6.28
N THR A 541 0.42 -18.41 7.12
CA THR A 541 0.22 -17.91 8.50
C THR A 541 -0.35 -16.49 8.48
N VAL A 542 0.22 -15.59 7.68
CA VAL A 542 -0.30 -14.21 7.54
C VAL A 542 -1.72 -14.21 6.96
N ALA A 543 -1.96 -14.98 5.90
CA ALA A 543 -3.28 -15.14 5.30
C ALA A 543 -4.31 -15.67 6.32
N LEU A 544 -3.93 -16.65 7.15
CA LEU A 544 -4.78 -17.21 8.19
C LEU A 544 -5.08 -16.18 9.28
N ILE A 545 -4.09 -15.40 9.73
CA ILE A 545 -4.32 -14.35 10.73
C ILE A 545 -5.32 -13.32 10.19
N PHE A 546 -5.14 -12.84 8.94
CA PHE A 546 -6.10 -11.93 8.32
C PHE A 546 -7.49 -12.54 8.15
N LEU A 547 -7.58 -13.81 7.76
CA LEU A 547 -8.85 -14.53 7.66
C LEU A 547 -9.57 -14.61 9.01
N VAL A 548 -8.83 -14.89 10.09
CA VAL A 548 -9.39 -14.93 11.45
C VAL A 548 -9.90 -13.55 11.87
N ILE A 549 -9.15 -12.47 11.60
CA ILE A 549 -9.59 -11.09 11.86
C ILE A 549 -10.90 -10.81 11.10
N LEU A 550 -10.97 -11.14 9.82
CA LEU A 550 -12.15 -10.95 8.98
C LEU A 550 -13.36 -11.77 9.47
N ALA A 551 -13.14 -13.02 9.88
CA ALA A 551 -14.18 -13.87 10.43
C ALA A 551 -14.76 -13.28 11.74
N ILE A 552 -13.90 -12.77 12.63
CA ILE A 552 -14.31 -12.08 13.85
C ILE A 552 -15.08 -10.81 13.51
N ASP A 553 -14.58 -9.97 12.59
CA ASP A 553 -15.26 -8.74 12.19
C ASP A 553 -16.66 -9.04 11.61
N ARG A 554 -16.78 -10.04 10.73
CA ARG A 554 -18.05 -10.38 10.08
C ARG A 554 -19.07 -10.98 11.05
N THR A 555 -18.64 -11.87 11.94
CA THR A 555 -19.51 -12.49 12.95
C THR A 555 -20.00 -11.46 13.97
N THR A 556 -19.12 -10.58 14.43
CA THR A 556 -19.47 -9.55 15.42
C THR A 556 -20.33 -8.44 14.82
N LYS A 557 -20.14 -8.06 13.55
CA LYS A 557 -21.10 -7.22 12.80
C LYS A 557 -22.49 -7.86 12.75
N HIS A 558 -22.57 -9.14 12.42
CA HIS A 558 -23.84 -9.86 12.35
C HIS A 558 -24.55 -9.92 13.71
N LEU A 559 -23.81 -10.19 14.79
CA LEU A 559 -24.35 -10.18 16.16
C LEU A 559 -24.83 -8.78 16.59
N SER A 560 -24.07 -7.74 16.27
CA SER A 560 -24.45 -6.35 16.53
C SER A 560 -25.75 -5.98 15.81
N ALA A 561 -25.85 -6.32 14.52
CA ALA A 561 -27.07 -6.09 13.72
C ALA A 561 -28.28 -6.85 14.26
N LYS A 562 -28.10 -8.12 14.67
CA LYS A 562 -29.17 -8.92 15.28
C LYS A 562 -29.65 -8.34 16.61
N THR A 563 -28.72 -7.86 17.44
CA THR A 563 -29.04 -7.23 18.74
C THR A 563 -29.82 -5.92 18.53
N LEU A 564 -29.39 -5.09 17.58
CA LEU A 564 -30.09 -3.84 17.25
C LEU A 564 -31.51 -4.10 16.75
N ARG A 565 -31.70 -5.08 15.86
CA ARG A 565 -33.03 -5.48 15.37
C ARG A 565 -33.94 -5.93 16.51
N ARG A 566 -33.45 -6.75 17.44
CA ARG A 566 -34.22 -7.22 18.60
C ARG A 566 -34.64 -6.07 19.53
N ASN A 567 -33.76 -5.10 19.74
CA ASN A 567 -34.08 -3.93 20.57
C ASN A 567 -35.11 -3.03 19.89
N LEU A 568 -35.06 -2.87 18.56
CA LEU A 568 -36.05 -2.12 17.79
C LEU A 568 -37.43 -2.79 17.81
N THR A 569 -37.51 -4.11 17.65
CA THR A 569 -38.80 -4.84 17.75
C THR A 569 -39.36 -4.79 19.17
N GLY A 570 -38.51 -4.92 20.19
CA GLY A 570 -38.97 -4.79 21.58
C GLY A 570 -39.51 -3.39 21.92
N LEU A 571 -38.98 -2.34 21.29
CA LEU A 571 -39.49 -0.97 21.42
C LEU A 571 -40.82 -0.78 20.67
N SER A 572 -40.99 -1.35 19.47
CA SER A 572 -42.28 -1.28 18.75
C SER A 572 -43.38 -2.06 19.48
N ASP A 573 -43.04 -3.18 20.10
CA ASP A 573 -43.99 -3.96 20.90
C ASP A 573 -44.38 -3.17 22.17
N PHE A 574 -43.46 -2.42 22.77
CA PHE A 574 -43.73 -1.54 23.92
C PHE A 574 -44.57 -0.30 23.54
N GLU A 575 -44.34 0.31 22.38
CA GLU A 575 -45.17 1.42 21.86
C GLU A 575 -46.59 0.96 21.50
N SER A 576 -46.74 -0.26 20.97
CA SER A 576 -48.08 -0.83 20.71
C SER A 576 -48.84 -1.18 22.00
N LEU A 577 -48.15 -1.70 23.03
CA LEU A 577 -48.74 -1.97 24.35
C LEU A 577 -49.10 -0.70 25.15
N SER A 578 -48.40 0.42 24.94
CA SER A 578 -48.68 1.69 25.63
C SER A 578 -49.74 2.57 24.93
N SER A 579 -50.19 2.16 23.74
CA SER A 579 -51.25 2.85 22.97
C SER A 579 -52.61 2.17 23.02
N GLU A 580 -52.77 1.03 23.73
CA GLU A 580 -54.10 0.49 24.05
C GLU A 580 -54.80 1.35 25.13
N PRO A 581 -56.01 1.88 24.88
CA PRO A 581 -56.72 2.69 25.85
C PRO A 581 -57.18 1.82 27.04
N ALA A 582 -56.94 2.31 28.25
CA ALA A 582 -57.47 1.73 29.48
C ALA A 582 -59.00 1.58 29.36
N ILE A 583 -59.47 0.33 29.36
CA ILE A 583 -60.90 0.00 29.27
C ILE A 583 -61.59 0.51 30.55
N GLU A 584 -62.40 1.55 30.42
CA GLU A 584 -63.33 2.02 31.45
C GLU A 584 -64.39 0.95 31.73
N LEU A 585 -64.52 0.63 33.02
CA LEU A 585 -65.63 -0.12 33.61
C LEU A 585 -66.93 0.69 33.50
N SER A 586 -67.84 0.30 32.60
CA SER A 586 -69.24 0.73 32.66
C SER A 586 -70.14 -0.29 31.95
N GLN A 587 -70.65 -1.27 32.71
CA GLN A 587 -71.73 -2.16 32.28
C GLN A 587 -73.04 -1.69 32.93
N GLY A 588 -74.08 -1.54 32.10
CA GLY A 588 -75.24 -0.70 32.38
C GLY A 588 -76.45 -1.33 33.08
N ARG A 589 -77.46 -0.46 33.26
CA ARG A 589 -78.88 -0.70 33.56
C ARG A 589 -79.57 0.64 33.26
N GLY A 590 -80.57 0.82 32.40
CA GLY A 590 -81.35 0.03 31.47
C GLY A 590 -82.44 0.97 30.88
N VAL A 591 -83.38 0.40 30.12
CA VAL A 591 -84.73 0.93 29.84
C VAL A 591 -84.89 1.84 28.61
N LEU A 592 -85.30 1.18 27.50
CA LEU A 592 -86.53 1.39 26.71
C LEU A 592 -86.89 2.79 26.14
N VAL A 593 -87.13 2.80 24.83
CA VAL A 593 -88.38 3.17 24.11
C VAL A 593 -88.06 3.93 22.82
N ASP A 594 -88.19 3.19 21.72
CA ASP A 594 -89.07 3.43 20.57
C ASP A 594 -89.15 4.79 19.83
N GLN A 595 -89.39 4.61 18.52
CA GLN A 595 -89.89 5.55 17.50
C GLN A 595 -88.97 6.51 16.72
N LYS A 596 -88.63 6.03 15.50
CA LYS A 596 -89.21 6.47 14.20
C LYS A 596 -88.91 7.90 13.71
N VAL A 597 -88.14 7.95 12.59
CA VAL A 597 -88.34 8.77 11.35
C VAL A 597 -88.26 10.30 11.56
N ASP A 598 -87.44 11.09 10.86
CA ASP A 598 -87.41 11.27 9.41
C ASP A 598 -86.20 12.13 8.97
N THR A 599 -85.83 11.91 7.72
CA THR A 599 -85.15 12.74 6.69
C THR A 599 -84.45 14.09 6.96
N LYS A 600 -83.40 14.24 6.12
CA LYS A 600 -82.81 15.47 5.52
C LYS A 600 -81.94 16.30 6.48
N THR A 601 -80.70 16.64 6.14
CA THR A 601 -80.12 17.06 4.85
C THR A 601 -78.64 16.73 4.81
#